data_AF-A0A9D3WIB4-F1
#
_entry.id   AF-A0A9D3WIB4-F1
#
_cell.length_a   1.000
_cell.length_b   1.000
_cell.length_c   1.000
_cell.angle_alpha   90.00
_cell.angle_beta   90.00
_cell.angle_gamma   90.00
#
_symmetry.space_group_name_H-M   'P 1'
#
loop_
_entity.id
_entity.type
_entity.pdbx_description
1 polymer ?
#
loop_
_entity_poly.entity_id
_entity_poly.type
_entity_poly.pdbx_seq_one_letter_code
_entity_poly.pdbx_strand_id
1 'polypeptide(L)'
;MLQSSVFFSFPSCSAPNLPSLFFPTSVPFSFSTPHFHCQIKQLKVTKQQFFCRVSPSYEVGGGYPDEELERTYKTQTQQLQDSQNLDSSQYDALLKGGDQVISVLEEIITLLEDMNMDEASEEVAVELAAQGVIGKRVDEMESGFMMALDYMIQVAEKDQDDKRKLLLEVIKETVLAHLTKKCPPHVQVIGLLCRTPLKESRHELLRRVAAGGGAFKSENGTKVHLPGANLNDIANQADDLLETMETRPVVPDRKLLARLVLIREEARNMMGGGILDERNDRGFSTLPESEVNFLTKLVALKPGKPVQEMIKNVMLGKHEGADYSDADEEANASSTRPQGIAGRGSVTGRKPLPVRPGMFLETVTKVLGGIYNGNVSGITAQHLEWVHQKTLQVLQEIAF
;
A
#
# COMPACT_ATOMS: atom_id res chain seq x y z
N MET A 1 -17.75 -56.32 -48.51
CA MET A 1 -16.33 -56.19 -48.11
C MET A 1 -16.32 -56.35 -46.59
N LEU A 2 -16.20 -57.61 -46.13
CA LEU A 2 -15.01 -58.16 -45.46
C LEU A 2 -14.82 -57.52 -44.07
N GLN A 3 -15.30 -58.17 -42.99
CA GLN A 3 -14.61 -59.22 -42.19
C GLN A 3 -13.57 -58.62 -41.19
N SER A 4 -13.46 -58.96 -39.90
CA SER A 4 -14.21 -59.83 -38.95
C SER A 4 -13.89 -59.37 -37.50
N SER A 5 -14.71 -59.54 -36.45
CA SER A 5 -14.73 -60.66 -35.46
C SER A 5 -13.34 -61.06 -34.86
N VAL A 6 -13.10 -61.39 -33.57
CA VAL A 6 -13.96 -61.71 -32.40
C VAL A 6 -13.10 -61.89 -31.09
N PHE A 7 -13.65 -61.52 -29.92
CA PHE A 7 -13.50 -62.04 -28.51
C PHE A 7 -12.16 -62.21 -27.73
N PHE A 8 -12.23 -61.74 -26.45
CA PHE A 8 -11.82 -62.33 -25.14
C PHE A 8 -10.53 -63.17 -24.96
N SER A 9 -9.79 -62.90 -23.86
CA SER A 9 -9.77 -63.76 -22.64
C SER A 9 -8.89 -63.20 -21.49
N PHE A 10 -9.32 -63.39 -20.23
CA PHE A 10 -8.45 -63.37 -19.04
C PHE A 10 -7.95 -64.80 -18.74
N PRO A 11 -6.82 -64.96 -18.02
CA PRO A 11 -6.89 -65.73 -16.78
C PRO A 11 -6.08 -65.11 -15.61
N SER A 12 -6.17 -65.76 -14.44
CA SER A 12 -5.73 -65.26 -13.13
C SER A 12 -4.57 -66.07 -12.52
N CYS A 13 -3.97 -65.53 -11.46
CA CYS A 13 -3.13 -66.16 -10.43
C CYS A 13 -1.81 -66.86 -10.83
N SER A 14 -0.70 -66.40 -10.23
CA SER A 14 0.27 -67.25 -9.49
C SER A 14 1.34 -66.40 -8.77
N ALA A 15 1.28 -66.38 -7.43
CA ALA A 15 2.46 -66.25 -6.55
C ALA A 15 2.93 -67.70 -6.22
N PRO A 16 4.16 -68.01 -5.73
CA PRO A 16 4.91 -67.25 -4.71
C PRO A 16 6.45 -67.20 -4.86
N ASN A 17 7.13 -66.47 -3.96
CA ASN A 17 8.22 -66.98 -3.09
C ASN A 17 9.08 -65.84 -2.47
N LEU A 18 8.91 -65.63 -1.16
CA LEU A 18 9.90 -65.01 -0.25
C LEU A 18 10.73 -66.14 0.40
N PRO A 19 12.01 -65.93 0.74
CA PRO A 19 12.37 -65.55 2.13
C PRO A 19 13.29 -64.30 2.16
N SER A 20 13.08 -63.32 3.06
CA SER A 20 13.65 -63.21 4.43
C SER A 20 15.17 -63.50 4.49
N LEU A 21 16.05 -62.67 5.05
CA LEU A 21 16.02 -61.82 6.26
C LEU A 21 16.84 -60.53 6.03
N PHE A 22 17.04 -59.54 6.92
CA PHE A 22 16.78 -59.35 8.36
C PHE A 22 16.38 -57.88 8.67
N PHE A 23 16.14 -57.57 9.95
CA PHE A 23 16.00 -56.23 10.58
C PHE A 23 17.37 -55.73 11.12
N PRO A 24 17.58 -54.47 11.63
CA PRO A 24 16.57 -53.55 12.18
C PRO A 24 16.72 -52.02 11.94
N THR A 25 15.67 -51.31 12.38
CA THR A 25 15.55 -49.89 12.79
C THR A 25 16.80 -48.96 12.78
N SER A 26 16.68 -47.80 12.13
CA SER A 26 16.39 -46.52 12.82
C SER A 26 16.15 -45.36 11.84
N VAL A 27 15.25 -44.44 12.19
CA VAL A 27 15.12 -43.12 11.54
C VAL A 27 16.29 -42.24 12.01
N PRO A 28 16.78 -41.29 11.20
CA PRO A 28 16.19 -39.95 11.29
C PRO A 28 15.92 -39.27 9.94
N PHE A 29 14.97 -38.33 9.96
CA PHE A 29 14.70 -37.40 8.86
C PHE A 29 15.97 -36.61 8.53
N SER A 30 16.38 -36.62 7.26
CA SER A 30 17.32 -35.65 6.71
C SER A 30 16.52 -34.66 5.88
N PHE A 31 16.34 -33.44 6.38
CA PHE A 31 15.75 -32.35 5.61
C PHE A 31 16.66 -32.04 4.42
N SER A 32 16.22 -32.39 3.22
CA SER A 32 16.83 -31.91 1.98
C SER A 32 16.14 -30.61 1.58
N THR A 33 16.78 -29.48 1.87
CA THR A 33 16.45 -28.18 1.29
C THR A 33 16.45 -28.29 -0.23
N PRO A 34 15.37 -27.91 -0.94
CA PRO A 34 15.42 -27.79 -2.39
C PRO A 34 16.31 -26.59 -2.74
N HIS A 35 17.56 -26.86 -3.10
CA HIS A 35 18.41 -25.86 -3.75
C HIS A 35 17.81 -25.55 -5.12
N PHE A 36 17.12 -24.41 -5.24
CA PHE A 36 16.72 -23.83 -6.51
C PHE A 36 17.97 -23.34 -7.26
N HIS A 37 18.68 -24.27 -7.89
CA HIS A 37 19.82 -23.97 -8.75
C HIS A 37 19.36 -23.49 -10.12
N CYS A 38 18.78 -22.29 -10.17
CA CYS A 38 18.48 -21.62 -11.41
C CYS A 38 19.79 -21.16 -12.06
N GLN A 39 20.32 -21.95 -13.00
CA GLN A 39 21.42 -21.52 -13.85
C GLN A 39 20.92 -20.51 -14.87
N ILE A 40 20.73 -19.27 -14.42
CA ILE A 40 20.69 -18.11 -15.32
C ILE A 40 22.03 -18.11 -16.07
N LYS A 41 21.99 -18.40 -17.37
CA LYS A 41 23.16 -18.25 -18.24
C LYS A 41 23.62 -16.80 -18.14
N GLN A 42 24.87 -16.59 -17.74
CA GLN A 42 25.40 -15.24 -17.52
C GLN A 42 25.31 -14.39 -18.79
N LEU A 43 24.35 -13.48 -18.83
CA LEU A 43 24.33 -12.41 -19.81
C LEU A 43 25.58 -11.55 -19.58
N LYS A 44 26.42 -11.45 -20.61
CA LYS A 44 27.71 -10.73 -20.52
C LYS A 44 27.51 -9.22 -20.61
N VAL A 45 26.82 -8.63 -19.64
CA VAL A 45 26.69 -7.18 -19.51
C VAL A 45 28.07 -6.60 -19.15
N THR A 46 28.69 -5.93 -20.12
CA THR A 46 30.02 -5.32 -20.03
C THR A 46 30.02 -4.18 -18.99
N LYS A 47 31.16 -3.97 -18.34
CA LYS A 47 31.28 -3.08 -17.18
C LYS A 47 31.37 -1.61 -17.60
N GLN A 48 30.22 -0.94 -17.79
CA GLN A 48 30.13 0.53 -17.71
C GLN A 48 29.27 0.98 -16.53
N GLN A 49 29.51 2.22 -16.09
CA GLN A 49 29.00 2.75 -14.84
C GLN A 49 27.52 3.10 -14.99
N PHE A 50 26.65 2.31 -14.36
CA PHE A 50 25.23 2.61 -14.18
C PHE A 50 25.06 3.89 -13.33
N PHE A 51 25.08 5.04 -13.99
CA PHE A 51 24.52 6.30 -13.50
C PHE A 51 23.17 6.53 -14.16
N CYS A 52 22.23 5.62 -13.92
CA CYS A 52 20.87 5.74 -14.42
C CYS A 52 20.13 6.81 -13.61
N ARG A 53 20.25 8.06 -14.09
CA ARG A 53 19.33 9.13 -13.74
C ARG A 53 18.03 8.89 -14.50
N VAL A 54 17.28 7.86 -14.06
CA VAL A 54 15.98 7.49 -14.62
C VAL A 54 15.11 8.73 -14.59
N SER A 55 14.70 9.22 -15.76
CA SER A 55 13.80 10.37 -15.87
C SER A 55 12.38 9.88 -15.63
N PRO A 56 11.74 10.13 -14.47
CA PRO A 56 10.34 9.78 -14.34
C PRO A 56 9.55 10.64 -15.33
N SER A 57 8.69 10.01 -16.14
CA SER A 57 7.77 10.73 -17.04
C SER A 57 6.69 11.54 -16.28
N TYR A 58 6.77 11.56 -14.95
CA TYR A 58 6.11 12.49 -14.05
C TYR A 58 7.17 13.21 -13.19
N GLU A 59 7.60 14.40 -13.63
CA GLU A 59 8.30 15.38 -12.78
C GLU A 59 7.36 16.57 -12.54
N VAL A 60 6.65 16.52 -11.41
CA VAL A 60 5.95 17.69 -10.84
C VAL A 60 6.71 18.13 -9.60
N GLY A 61 7.64 19.09 -9.77
CA GLY A 61 8.15 19.96 -8.71
C GLY A 61 8.50 19.28 -7.37
N GLY A 62 9.37 18.27 -7.40
CA GLY A 62 9.84 17.60 -6.19
C GLY A 62 11.00 16.67 -6.53
N GLY A 63 12.23 17.13 -6.28
CA GLY A 63 13.40 16.28 -6.43
C GLY A 63 13.32 15.10 -5.45
N TYR A 64 13.69 13.92 -5.93
CA TYR A 64 13.77 12.71 -5.13
C TYR A 64 14.73 12.91 -3.94
N PRO A 65 14.30 12.65 -2.69
CA PRO A 65 15.19 12.15 -1.68
C PRO A 65 15.26 10.63 -1.84
N ASP A 66 16.34 10.11 -2.46
CA ASP A 66 16.61 8.66 -2.57
C ASP A 66 16.44 7.95 -1.20
N GLU A 67 16.75 8.67 -0.12
CA GLU A 67 16.61 8.23 1.27
C GLU A 67 15.17 7.94 1.74
N GLU A 68 14.11 8.44 1.09
CA GLU A 68 12.72 8.22 1.54
C GLU A 68 12.06 6.98 0.91
N LEU A 69 12.44 6.64 -0.33
CA LEU A 69 11.96 5.43 -0.99
C LEU A 69 12.45 4.20 -0.22
N GLU A 70 13.75 4.15 0.08
CA GLU A 70 14.37 3.10 0.88
C GLU A 70 13.73 2.93 2.27
N ARG A 71 13.41 4.03 2.97
CA ARG A 71 12.83 3.96 4.32
C ARG A 71 11.40 3.42 4.31
N THR A 72 10.63 3.75 3.27
CA THR A 72 9.27 3.21 3.08
C THR A 72 9.33 1.71 2.79
N TYR A 73 10.25 1.26 1.94
CA TYR A 73 10.49 -0.17 1.70
C TYR A 73 10.97 -0.91 2.95
N LYS A 74 11.94 -0.38 3.70
CA LYS A 74 12.42 -1.00 4.95
C LYS A 74 11.29 -1.27 5.95
N THR A 75 10.24 -0.45 5.95
CA THR A 75 9.07 -0.62 6.84
C THR A 75 8.10 -1.71 6.35
N GLN A 76 7.86 -1.83 5.04
CA GLN A 76 7.10 -2.97 4.48
C GLN A 76 7.88 -4.28 4.58
N THR A 77 9.19 -4.26 4.30
CA THR A 77 10.09 -5.42 4.40
C THR A 77 10.20 -5.95 5.83
N GLN A 78 10.06 -5.10 6.86
CA GLN A 78 10.04 -5.56 8.26
C GLN A 78 8.84 -6.46 8.59
N GLN A 79 7.68 -6.31 7.94
CA GLN A 79 6.56 -7.25 8.13
C GLN A 79 6.81 -8.63 7.48
N LEU A 80 7.79 -8.76 6.59
CA LEU A 80 8.22 -10.03 5.99
C LEU A 80 9.41 -10.68 6.75
N GLN A 81 9.97 -10.01 7.76
CA GLN A 81 11.08 -10.58 8.54
C GLN A 81 10.66 -11.66 9.53
N ASP A 82 9.41 -11.64 10.02
CA ASP A 82 8.81 -12.70 10.87
C ASP A 82 8.42 -13.96 10.06
N SER A 83 9.41 -14.49 9.36
CA SER A 83 9.35 -15.64 8.47
C SER A 83 9.30 -16.99 9.22
N GLN A 84 8.39 -17.10 10.19
CA GLN A 84 8.11 -18.35 10.93
C GLN A 84 6.64 -18.78 10.96
N ASN A 85 5.70 -18.00 10.41
CA ASN A 85 4.29 -18.41 10.26
C ASN A 85 3.67 -17.91 8.94
N LEU A 86 4.17 -18.39 7.80
CA LEU A 86 3.38 -18.34 6.56
C LEU A 86 2.29 -19.41 6.63
N ASP A 87 1.03 -19.00 6.45
CA ASP A 87 -0.05 -19.97 6.27
C ASP A 87 0.16 -20.77 4.97
N SER A 88 -0.28 -22.02 4.98
CA SER A 88 -0.32 -22.94 3.84
C SER A 88 -0.87 -22.29 2.56
N SER A 89 -1.89 -21.44 2.67
CA SER A 89 -2.48 -20.71 1.53
C SER A 89 -1.55 -19.63 0.96
N GLN A 90 -0.82 -18.91 1.82
CA GLN A 90 0.14 -17.88 1.42
C GLN A 90 1.38 -18.49 0.78
N TYR A 91 1.83 -19.65 1.26
CA TYR A 91 2.95 -20.39 0.69
C TYR A 91 2.64 -20.91 -0.73
N ASP A 92 1.46 -21.48 -0.95
CA ASP A 92 1.02 -21.91 -2.29
C ASP A 92 0.88 -20.72 -3.26
N ALA A 93 0.33 -19.59 -2.80
CA ALA A 93 0.27 -18.35 -3.56
C ALA A 93 1.66 -17.79 -3.90
N LEU A 94 2.64 -17.89 -2.99
CA LEU A 94 4.03 -17.48 -3.23
C LEU A 94 4.69 -18.33 -4.32
N LEU A 95 4.50 -19.65 -4.28
CA LEU A 95 5.05 -20.57 -5.29
C LEU A 95 4.48 -20.30 -6.68
N LYS A 96 3.15 -20.20 -6.81
CA LYS A 96 2.47 -19.86 -8.08
C LYS A 96 2.89 -18.49 -8.61
N GLY A 97 3.00 -17.50 -7.72
CA GLY A 97 3.55 -16.19 -8.06
C GLY A 97 4.98 -16.27 -8.57
N GLY A 98 5.82 -17.12 -7.97
CA GLY A 98 7.20 -17.37 -8.41
C GLY A 98 7.27 -17.97 -9.81
N ASP A 99 6.46 -18.99 -10.09
CA ASP A 99 6.35 -19.59 -11.43
C ASP A 99 5.89 -18.55 -12.48
N GLN A 100 4.96 -17.65 -12.12
CA GLN A 100 4.55 -16.54 -12.99
C GLN A 100 5.67 -15.52 -13.22
N VAL A 101 6.46 -15.15 -12.19
CA VAL A 101 7.62 -14.24 -12.34
C VAL A 101 8.69 -14.88 -13.25
N ILE A 102 8.98 -16.17 -13.08
CA ILE A 102 9.91 -16.91 -13.93
C ILE A 102 9.41 -16.93 -15.38
N SER A 103 8.13 -17.24 -15.62
CA SER A 103 7.57 -17.25 -16.98
C SER A 103 7.57 -15.88 -17.66
N VAL A 104 7.42 -14.78 -16.90
CA VAL A 104 7.56 -13.41 -17.42
C VAL A 104 9.02 -13.13 -17.78
N LEU A 105 9.98 -13.50 -16.94
CA LEU A 105 11.42 -13.37 -17.22
C LEU A 105 11.84 -14.16 -18.46
N GLU A 106 11.35 -15.39 -18.61
CA GLU A 106 11.60 -16.23 -19.79
C GLU A 106 11.05 -15.59 -21.08
N GLU A 107 9.82 -15.06 -21.07
CA GLU A 107 9.28 -14.38 -22.27
C GLU A 107 10.08 -13.11 -22.60
N ILE A 108 10.48 -12.32 -21.58
CA ILE A 108 11.35 -11.15 -21.78
C ILE A 108 12.68 -11.57 -22.42
N ILE A 109 13.32 -12.65 -21.94
CA ILE A 109 14.56 -13.17 -22.53
C ILE A 109 14.35 -13.55 -24.00
N THR A 110 13.27 -14.29 -24.33
CA THR A 110 13.01 -14.67 -25.74
C THR A 110 12.80 -13.46 -26.66
N LEU A 111 12.11 -12.42 -26.20
CA LEU A 111 11.95 -11.18 -26.99
C LEU A 111 13.28 -10.43 -27.18
N LEU A 112 14.16 -10.44 -26.17
CA LEU A 112 15.48 -9.82 -26.25
C LEU A 112 16.45 -10.63 -27.13
N GLU A 113 16.35 -11.97 -27.15
CA GLU A 113 17.12 -12.83 -28.07
C GLU A 113 16.75 -12.60 -29.55
N ASP A 114 15.48 -12.29 -29.84
CA ASP A 114 15.00 -11.91 -31.18
C ASP A 114 15.39 -10.47 -31.58
N MET A 115 15.77 -9.61 -30.62
CA MET A 115 16.18 -8.23 -30.87
C MET A 115 17.69 -8.12 -31.10
N ASN A 116 18.08 -7.56 -32.25
CA ASN A 116 19.48 -7.34 -32.60
C ASN A 116 20.00 -6.08 -31.89
N MET A 117 20.45 -6.23 -30.64
CA MET A 117 20.77 -5.13 -29.72
C MET A 117 22.22 -4.64 -29.79
N ASP A 118 22.40 -3.32 -29.67
CA ASP A 118 23.67 -2.65 -29.38
C ASP A 118 23.79 -2.26 -27.89
N GLU A 119 25.02 -2.23 -27.35
CA GLU A 119 25.28 -1.99 -25.90
C GLU A 119 24.66 -0.67 -25.38
N ALA A 120 24.42 0.32 -26.25
CA ALA A 120 23.81 1.60 -25.87
C ALA A 120 22.27 1.55 -25.73
N SER A 121 21.62 0.50 -26.24
CA SER A 121 20.16 0.36 -26.29
C SER A 121 19.63 -0.76 -25.39
N GLU A 122 20.51 -1.52 -24.71
CA GLU A 122 20.16 -2.68 -23.88
C GLU A 122 19.10 -2.35 -22.81
N GLU A 123 19.31 -1.27 -22.04
CA GLU A 123 18.39 -0.81 -20.99
C GLU A 123 16.98 -0.50 -21.54
N VAL A 124 16.92 0.25 -22.66
CA VAL A 124 15.66 0.65 -23.30
C VAL A 124 14.92 -0.57 -23.88
N ALA A 125 15.65 -1.56 -24.41
CA ALA A 125 15.03 -2.79 -24.88
C ALA A 125 14.49 -3.67 -23.75
N VAL A 126 15.17 -3.74 -22.60
CA VAL A 126 14.66 -4.43 -21.41
C VAL A 126 13.34 -3.79 -20.94
N GLU A 127 13.26 -2.46 -20.87
CA GLU A 127 12.01 -1.76 -20.51
C GLU A 127 10.89 -2.03 -21.53
N LEU A 128 11.18 -1.95 -22.84
CA LEU A 128 10.20 -2.20 -23.90
C LEU A 128 9.73 -3.67 -23.93
N ALA A 129 10.63 -4.63 -23.74
CA ALA A 129 10.31 -6.05 -23.67
C ALA A 129 9.46 -6.35 -22.42
N ALA A 130 9.83 -5.82 -21.25
CA ALA A 130 9.05 -5.93 -20.03
C ALA A 130 7.64 -5.35 -20.22
N GLN A 131 7.52 -4.12 -20.73
CA GLN A 131 6.22 -3.50 -21.02
C GLN A 131 5.39 -4.33 -22.01
N GLY A 132 6.04 -4.95 -23.01
CA GLY A 132 5.40 -5.83 -23.99
C GLY A 132 4.85 -7.14 -23.40
N VAL A 133 5.60 -7.81 -22.53
CA VAL A 133 5.18 -9.07 -21.87
C VAL A 133 4.12 -8.79 -20.81
N ILE A 134 4.39 -7.84 -19.92
CA ILE A 134 3.48 -7.46 -18.83
C ILE A 134 2.15 -6.97 -19.40
N GLY A 135 2.19 -6.16 -20.47
CA GLY A 135 0.99 -5.63 -21.12
C GLY A 135 0.03 -6.70 -21.65
N LYS A 136 0.52 -7.90 -21.97
CA LYS A 136 -0.31 -9.06 -22.35
C LYS A 136 -0.91 -9.77 -21.14
N ARG A 137 -0.11 -9.99 -20.09
CA ARG A 137 -0.40 -10.94 -19.00
C ARG A 137 -0.93 -10.32 -17.71
N VAL A 138 -0.85 -9.01 -17.52
CA VAL A 138 -1.17 -8.33 -16.24
C VAL A 138 -2.62 -8.52 -15.75
N ASP A 139 -3.58 -8.78 -16.65
CA ASP A 139 -4.97 -9.09 -16.28
C ASP A 139 -5.16 -10.56 -15.83
N GLU A 140 -4.19 -11.41 -16.14
CA GLU A 140 -4.14 -12.85 -15.82
C GLU A 140 -3.17 -13.16 -14.65
N MET A 141 -2.45 -12.15 -14.16
CA MET A 141 -1.53 -12.28 -13.02
C MET A 141 -2.29 -12.59 -11.72
N GLU A 142 -1.80 -13.58 -10.97
CA GLU A 142 -2.38 -13.94 -9.68
C GLU A 142 -1.91 -12.98 -8.57
N SER A 143 -2.71 -12.88 -7.50
CA SER A 143 -2.38 -12.05 -6.33
C SER A 143 -1.02 -12.39 -5.68
N GLY A 144 -0.51 -13.61 -5.88
CA GLY A 144 0.82 -14.04 -5.43
C GLY A 144 1.99 -13.44 -6.22
N PHE A 145 1.77 -12.95 -7.45
CA PHE A 145 2.83 -12.46 -8.34
C PHE A 145 3.68 -11.35 -7.70
N MET A 146 3.04 -10.29 -7.20
CA MET A 146 3.76 -9.16 -6.60
C MET A 146 4.51 -9.57 -5.33
N MET A 147 3.93 -10.47 -4.53
CA MET A 147 4.54 -11.01 -3.32
C MET A 147 5.78 -11.85 -3.63
N ALA A 148 5.73 -12.67 -4.69
CA ALA A 148 6.87 -13.44 -5.18
C ALA A 148 7.96 -12.54 -5.76
N LEU A 149 7.59 -11.50 -6.52
CA LEU A 149 8.51 -10.52 -7.08
C LEU A 149 9.27 -9.77 -5.96
N ASP A 150 8.55 -9.30 -4.94
CA ASP A 150 9.15 -8.66 -3.76
C ASP A 150 10.07 -9.61 -2.97
N TYR A 151 9.67 -10.88 -2.82
CA TYR A 151 10.52 -11.89 -2.21
C TYR A 151 11.81 -12.14 -3.03
N MET A 152 11.71 -12.22 -4.36
CA MET A 152 12.86 -12.42 -5.24
C MET A 152 13.81 -11.20 -5.24
N ILE A 153 13.29 -9.97 -5.13
CA ILE A 153 14.10 -8.75 -4.92
C ILE A 153 14.86 -8.83 -3.59
N GLN A 154 14.20 -9.23 -2.50
CA GLN A 154 14.86 -9.41 -1.20
C GLN A 154 15.94 -10.51 -1.23
N VAL A 155 15.75 -11.57 -2.01
CA VAL A 155 16.77 -12.61 -2.21
C VAL A 155 17.92 -12.10 -3.09
N ALA A 156 17.67 -11.27 -4.10
CA ALA A 156 18.71 -10.54 -4.85
C ALA A 156 19.57 -9.64 -3.95
N GLU A 157 18.95 -8.89 -3.05
CA GLU A 157 19.64 -8.03 -2.09
C GLU A 157 20.47 -8.82 -1.06
N LYS A 158 19.96 -9.95 -0.55
CA LYS A 158 20.69 -10.84 0.38
C LYS A 158 21.91 -11.49 -0.28
N ASP A 159 21.78 -11.90 -1.54
CA ASP A 159 22.86 -12.54 -2.31
C ASP A 159 23.86 -11.53 -2.90
N GLN A 160 23.65 -10.22 -2.71
CA GLN A 160 24.44 -9.12 -3.31
C GLN A 160 24.50 -9.18 -4.85
N ASP A 161 23.42 -9.63 -5.50
CA ASP A 161 23.27 -9.63 -6.96
C ASP A 161 22.53 -8.37 -7.42
N ASP A 162 23.27 -7.26 -7.51
CA ASP A 162 22.75 -5.97 -7.96
C ASP A 162 22.09 -6.03 -9.34
N LYS A 163 22.60 -6.89 -10.25
CA LYS A 163 22.04 -7.05 -11.60
C LYS A 163 20.67 -7.71 -11.56
N ARG A 164 20.53 -8.79 -10.78
CA ARG A 164 19.24 -9.45 -10.56
C ARG A 164 18.25 -8.52 -9.85
N LYS A 165 18.72 -7.74 -8.87
CA LYS A 165 17.90 -6.75 -8.15
C LYS A 165 17.33 -5.71 -9.12
N LEU A 166 18.17 -5.04 -9.89
CA LEU A 166 17.75 -3.99 -10.85
C LEU A 166 16.75 -4.52 -11.89
N LEU A 167 16.96 -5.71 -12.45
CA LEU A 167 16.03 -6.30 -13.43
C LEU A 167 14.64 -6.57 -12.82
N LEU A 168 14.59 -7.11 -11.60
CA LEU A 168 13.33 -7.38 -10.91
C LEU A 168 12.64 -6.07 -10.48
N GLU A 169 13.40 -5.02 -10.12
CA GLU A 169 12.88 -3.68 -9.84
C GLU A 169 12.24 -3.04 -11.09
N VAL A 170 12.89 -3.12 -12.26
CA VAL A 170 12.31 -2.66 -13.54
C VAL A 170 11.01 -3.41 -13.88
N ILE A 171 10.95 -4.73 -13.65
CA ILE A 171 9.73 -5.53 -13.83
C ILE A 171 8.64 -5.08 -12.84
N LYS A 172 8.99 -4.82 -11.58
CA LYS A 172 8.05 -4.31 -10.56
C LYS A 172 7.48 -2.95 -10.95
N GLU A 173 8.33 -2.03 -11.39
CA GLU A 173 7.92 -0.68 -11.80
C GLU A 173 7.03 -0.72 -13.06
N THR A 174 7.37 -1.54 -14.06
CA THR A 174 6.57 -1.69 -15.28
C THR A 174 5.19 -2.32 -15.01
N VAL A 175 5.08 -3.30 -14.11
CA VAL A 175 3.78 -3.82 -13.62
C VAL A 175 2.97 -2.72 -12.93
N LEU A 176 3.56 -2.01 -11.97
CA LEU A 176 2.88 -0.94 -11.24
C LEU A 176 2.45 0.22 -12.15
N ALA A 177 3.26 0.57 -13.15
CA ALA A 177 2.94 1.57 -14.16
C ALA A 177 1.78 1.13 -15.06
N HIS A 178 1.71 -0.14 -15.44
CA HIS A 178 0.61 -0.66 -16.25
C HIS A 178 -0.71 -0.73 -15.47
N LEU A 179 -0.67 -1.20 -14.22
CA LEU A 179 -1.82 -1.17 -13.31
C LEU A 179 -2.32 0.26 -13.12
N THR A 180 -1.42 1.21 -12.86
CA THR A 180 -1.77 2.64 -12.71
C THR A 180 -2.46 3.19 -13.96
N LYS A 181 -2.00 2.85 -15.17
CA LYS A 181 -2.64 3.28 -16.44
C LYS A 181 -4.05 2.73 -16.61
N LYS A 182 -4.38 1.56 -16.04
CA LYS A 182 -5.70 0.93 -16.08
C LYS A 182 -6.67 1.45 -15.02
N CYS A 183 -6.19 2.03 -13.93
CA CYS A 183 -7.03 2.61 -12.90
C CYS A 183 -7.92 3.76 -13.45
N PRO A 184 -9.12 3.98 -12.88
CA PRO A 184 -9.96 5.14 -13.22
C PRO A 184 -9.23 6.49 -13.02
N PRO A 185 -9.59 7.55 -13.76
CA PRO A 185 -8.91 8.85 -13.69
C PRO A 185 -8.76 9.42 -12.28
N HIS A 186 -9.80 9.37 -11.44
CA HIS A 186 -9.76 9.87 -10.06
C HIS A 186 -8.76 9.10 -9.18
N VAL A 187 -8.60 7.78 -9.37
CA VAL A 187 -7.59 6.96 -8.66
C VAL A 187 -6.17 7.37 -9.09
N GLN A 188 -5.95 7.57 -10.39
CA GLN A 188 -4.65 8.04 -10.91
C GLN A 188 -4.27 9.41 -10.32
N VAL A 189 -5.24 10.32 -10.21
CA VAL A 189 -5.05 11.66 -9.61
C VAL A 189 -4.66 11.56 -8.14
N ILE A 190 -5.30 10.71 -7.34
CA ILE A 190 -4.93 10.49 -5.93
C ILE A 190 -3.47 10.01 -5.83
N GLY A 191 -3.09 9.04 -6.67
CA GLY A 191 -1.70 8.56 -6.72
C GLY A 191 -0.67 9.64 -7.05
N LEU A 192 -1.03 10.62 -7.89
CA LEU A 192 -0.19 11.78 -8.21
C LEU A 192 -0.15 12.82 -7.07
N LEU A 193 -1.30 13.11 -6.44
CA LEU A 193 -1.40 14.04 -5.32
C LEU A 193 -0.65 13.54 -4.09
N CYS A 194 -0.68 12.22 -3.80
CA CYS A 194 0.08 11.58 -2.72
C CYS A 194 1.60 11.77 -2.85
N ARG A 195 2.10 12.08 -4.05
CA ARG A 195 3.52 12.35 -4.31
C ARG A 195 3.84 13.84 -4.44
N THR A 196 2.87 14.73 -4.26
CA THR A 196 3.02 16.18 -4.41
C THR A 196 3.07 16.85 -3.03
N PRO A 197 4.26 17.20 -2.50
CA PRO A 197 4.42 17.64 -1.10
C PRO A 197 3.83 19.03 -0.81
N LEU A 198 3.96 19.94 -1.77
CA LEU A 198 3.56 21.34 -1.62
C LEU A 198 2.06 21.51 -1.85
N LYS A 199 1.38 22.14 -0.88
CA LYS A 199 -0.06 22.44 -0.94
C LYS A 199 -0.47 23.18 -2.21
N GLU A 200 0.23 24.26 -2.55
CA GLU A 200 -0.10 25.08 -3.73
C GLU A 200 0.04 24.28 -5.05
N SER A 201 1.05 23.41 -5.12
CA SER A 201 1.23 22.49 -6.26
C SER A 201 0.08 21.47 -6.36
N ARG A 202 -0.42 20.95 -5.23
CA ARG A 202 -1.65 20.12 -5.21
C ARG A 202 -2.88 20.89 -5.66
N HIS A 203 -3.05 22.15 -5.25
CA HIS A 203 -4.20 22.97 -5.65
C HIS A 203 -4.16 23.35 -7.13
N GLU A 204 -2.99 23.65 -7.69
CA GLU A 204 -2.80 23.84 -9.12
C GLU A 204 -3.06 22.54 -9.90
N LEU A 205 -2.60 21.40 -9.40
CA LEU A 205 -2.86 20.09 -9.98
C LEU A 205 -4.37 19.76 -9.99
N LEU A 206 -5.05 19.90 -8.85
CA LEU A 206 -6.50 19.73 -8.73
C LEU A 206 -7.27 20.66 -9.68
N ARG A 207 -6.84 21.92 -9.85
CA ARG A 207 -7.44 22.86 -10.82
C ARG A 207 -7.29 22.37 -12.26
N ARG A 208 -6.12 21.87 -12.65
CA ARG A 208 -5.87 21.34 -14.01
C ARG A 208 -6.65 20.06 -14.30
N VAL A 209 -6.73 19.16 -13.31
CA VAL A 209 -7.52 17.92 -13.38
C VAL A 209 -9.01 18.23 -13.53
N ALA A 210 -9.54 19.14 -12.72
CA ALA A 210 -10.94 19.57 -12.77
C ALA A 210 -11.30 20.32 -14.07
N ALA A 211 -10.33 20.99 -14.69
CA ALA A 211 -10.47 21.64 -16.00
C ALA A 211 -10.47 20.64 -17.19
N GLY A 212 -10.43 19.32 -16.94
CA GLY A 212 -10.44 18.27 -17.97
C GLY A 212 -9.09 17.59 -18.22
N GLY A 213 -8.04 17.96 -17.49
CA GLY A 213 -6.70 17.37 -17.64
C GLY A 213 -6.01 17.77 -18.96
N GLY A 214 -5.22 16.86 -19.52
CA GLY A 214 -4.48 17.04 -20.77
C GLY A 214 -2.96 17.14 -20.61
N ALA A 215 -2.26 17.50 -21.69
CA ALA A 215 -0.80 17.58 -21.72
C ALA A 215 -0.29 18.96 -21.28
N PHE A 216 0.37 19.02 -20.12
CA PHE A 216 0.97 20.22 -19.56
C PHE A 216 2.49 20.18 -19.72
N LYS A 217 3.12 21.33 -19.98
CA LYS A 217 4.56 21.47 -19.87
C LYS A 217 4.90 21.80 -18.41
N SER A 218 5.72 20.95 -17.80
CA SER A 218 6.40 21.28 -16.54
C SER A 218 7.41 22.41 -16.79
N GLU A 219 7.88 23.07 -15.72
CA GLU A 219 8.87 24.15 -15.80
C GLU A 219 10.18 23.66 -16.46
N ASN A 220 10.51 22.37 -16.28
CA ASN A 220 11.63 21.67 -16.89
C ASN A 220 11.42 21.35 -18.40
N GLY A 221 10.28 21.74 -19.00
CA GLY A 221 9.93 21.45 -20.40
C GLY A 221 9.32 20.05 -20.62
N THR A 222 9.42 19.14 -19.66
CA THR A 222 8.80 17.80 -19.66
C THR A 222 7.29 17.90 -19.88
N LYS A 223 6.76 17.16 -20.87
CA LYS A 223 5.31 17.07 -21.11
C LYS A 223 4.69 16.01 -20.18
N VAL A 224 3.95 16.45 -19.17
CA VAL A 224 3.20 15.58 -18.27
C VAL A 224 1.75 15.50 -18.73
N HIS A 225 1.24 14.30 -18.97
CA HIS A 225 -0.17 14.08 -19.28
C HIS A 225 -0.96 13.88 -17.99
N LEU A 226 -1.88 14.80 -17.69
CA LEU A 226 -2.76 14.72 -16.53
C LEU A 226 -4.12 14.10 -16.92
N PRO A 227 -4.60 13.08 -16.20
CA PRO A 227 -5.98 12.61 -16.35
C PRO A 227 -6.98 13.69 -15.89
N GLY A 228 -8.11 13.81 -16.58
CA GLY A 228 -9.23 14.65 -16.17
C GLY A 228 -10.17 13.90 -15.23
N ALA A 229 -10.58 14.53 -14.12
CA ALA A 229 -11.47 13.93 -13.13
C ALA A 229 -12.24 15.01 -12.34
N ASN A 230 -13.40 14.65 -11.80
CA ASN A 230 -14.23 15.54 -10.98
C ASN A 230 -13.66 15.63 -9.55
N LEU A 231 -13.66 16.83 -8.95
CA LEU A 231 -13.24 17.05 -7.56
C LEU A 231 -14.08 16.21 -6.57
N ASN A 232 -15.37 16.02 -6.86
CA ASN A 232 -16.26 15.20 -6.05
C ASN A 232 -15.83 13.72 -6.06
N ASP A 233 -15.50 13.18 -7.24
CA ASP A 233 -15.07 11.78 -7.39
C ASP A 233 -13.69 11.55 -6.74
N ILE A 234 -12.79 12.55 -6.81
CA ILE A 234 -11.49 12.53 -6.11
C ILE A 234 -11.70 12.56 -4.60
N ALA A 235 -12.57 13.45 -4.09
CA ALA A 235 -12.85 13.57 -2.66
C ALA A 235 -13.46 12.26 -2.11
N ASN A 236 -14.45 11.70 -2.80
CA ASN A 236 -15.11 10.46 -2.41
C ASN A 236 -14.15 9.27 -2.48
N GLN A 237 -13.40 9.12 -3.57
CA GLN A 237 -12.44 8.01 -3.68
C GLN A 237 -11.33 8.09 -2.61
N ALA A 238 -10.86 9.29 -2.26
CA ALA A 238 -9.92 9.48 -1.16
C ALA A 238 -10.57 9.14 0.20
N ASP A 239 -11.87 9.41 0.36
CA ASP A 239 -12.64 9.08 1.55
C ASP A 239 -12.87 7.56 1.72
N ASP A 240 -13.17 6.84 0.64
CA ASP A 240 -13.33 5.38 0.61
C ASP A 240 -12.03 4.65 1.00
N LEU A 241 -10.91 5.10 0.44
CA LEU A 241 -9.57 4.58 0.74
C LEU A 241 -9.20 4.84 2.21
N LEU A 242 -9.54 6.03 2.70
CA LEU A 242 -9.32 6.44 4.08
C LEU A 242 -10.19 5.64 5.05
N GLU A 243 -11.48 5.40 4.76
CA GLU A 243 -12.34 4.51 5.56
C GLU A 243 -11.76 3.08 5.62
N THR A 244 -11.30 2.56 4.48
CA THR A 244 -10.64 1.24 4.37
C THR A 244 -9.35 1.13 5.21
N MET A 245 -8.69 2.26 5.50
CA MET A 245 -7.52 2.31 6.40
C MET A 245 -7.90 2.52 7.86
N GLU A 246 -8.92 3.36 8.14
CA GLU A 246 -9.31 3.77 9.49
C GLU A 246 -10.14 2.72 10.24
N THR A 247 -10.91 1.91 9.51
CA THR A 247 -11.68 0.76 10.03
C THR A 247 -10.80 -0.40 10.52
N ARG A 248 -9.51 -0.42 10.17
CA ARG A 248 -8.56 -1.45 10.61
C ARG A 248 -8.17 -1.25 12.08
N PRO A 249 -7.90 -2.32 12.85
CA PRO A 249 -7.42 -2.22 14.23
C PRO A 249 -6.06 -1.51 14.31
N VAL A 250 -5.19 -1.74 13.32
CA VAL A 250 -3.87 -1.09 13.15
C VAL A 250 -3.83 -0.38 11.80
N VAL A 251 -3.42 0.89 11.79
CA VAL A 251 -3.18 1.63 10.52
C VAL A 251 -1.85 1.19 9.91
N PRO A 252 -1.81 0.73 8.64
CA PRO A 252 -0.59 0.19 8.02
C PRO A 252 0.44 1.28 7.67
N ASP A 253 0.00 2.46 7.23
CA ASP A 253 0.88 3.59 6.93
C ASP A 253 0.22 4.91 7.33
N ARG A 254 0.82 5.61 8.31
CA ARG A 254 0.35 6.90 8.81
C ARG A 254 0.76 8.08 7.92
N LYS A 255 1.82 7.98 7.12
CA LYS A 255 2.16 8.98 6.10
C LYS A 255 1.12 8.97 4.98
N LEU A 256 0.80 7.78 4.45
CA LEU A 256 -0.25 7.62 3.44
C LEU A 256 -1.62 8.08 3.97
N LEU A 257 -1.98 7.71 5.20
CA LEU A 257 -3.23 8.17 5.82
C LEU A 257 -3.29 9.71 5.88
N ALA A 258 -2.23 10.37 6.35
CA ALA A 258 -2.16 11.82 6.40
C ALA A 258 -2.28 12.46 5.00
N ARG A 259 -1.64 11.87 3.97
CA ARG A 259 -1.77 12.31 2.56
C ARG A 259 -3.21 12.20 2.05
N LEU A 260 -3.89 11.08 2.30
CA LEU A 260 -5.29 10.88 1.89
C LEU A 260 -6.24 11.87 2.58
N VAL A 261 -6.07 12.13 3.88
CA VAL A 261 -6.83 13.15 4.60
C VAL A 261 -6.65 14.51 3.94
N LEU A 262 -5.41 14.95 3.70
CA LEU A 262 -5.14 16.24 3.07
C LEU A 262 -5.77 16.33 1.67
N ILE A 263 -5.66 15.28 0.85
CA ILE A 263 -6.25 15.24 -0.50
C ILE A 263 -7.77 15.39 -0.44
N ARG A 264 -8.44 14.64 0.45
CA ARG A 264 -9.88 14.72 0.67
C ARG A 264 -10.31 16.13 1.04
N GLU A 265 -9.67 16.72 2.05
CA GLU A 265 -10.02 18.06 2.53
C GLU A 265 -9.70 19.15 1.50
N GLU A 266 -8.61 19.04 0.74
CA GLU A 266 -8.27 20.01 -0.32
C GLU A 266 -9.26 19.95 -1.48
N ALA A 267 -9.66 18.74 -1.92
CA ALA A 267 -10.69 18.56 -2.94
C ALA A 267 -12.06 19.11 -2.47
N ARG A 268 -12.48 18.81 -1.23
CA ARG A 268 -13.70 19.35 -0.61
C ARG A 268 -13.70 20.88 -0.54
N ASN A 269 -12.60 21.48 -0.06
CA ASN A 269 -12.45 22.93 0.01
C ASN A 269 -12.54 23.61 -1.37
N MET A 270 -12.01 22.98 -2.43
CA MET A 270 -12.10 23.50 -3.80
C MET A 270 -13.50 23.40 -4.42
N MET A 271 -14.42 22.61 -3.85
CA MET A 271 -15.82 22.55 -4.29
C MET A 271 -16.71 23.68 -3.72
N GLY A 272 -16.16 24.57 -2.91
CA GLY A 272 -16.79 25.85 -2.54
C GLY A 272 -17.86 25.82 -1.43
N GLY A 273 -18.26 24.66 -0.92
CA GLY A 273 -19.20 24.58 0.22
C GLY A 273 -18.54 24.72 1.61
N GLY A 274 -17.21 24.69 1.67
CA GLY A 274 -16.45 24.85 2.91
C GLY A 274 -16.55 23.65 3.86
N ILE A 275 -16.20 23.88 5.13
CA ILE A 275 -16.12 22.83 6.15
C ILE A 275 -17.50 22.19 6.47
N LEU A 276 -18.59 22.96 6.40
CA LEU A 276 -19.95 22.51 6.74
C LEU A 276 -20.79 22.08 5.52
N ASP A 277 -20.16 21.81 4.38
CA ASP A 277 -20.87 21.32 3.19
C ASP A 277 -21.57 19.99 3.50
N GLU A 278 -22.89 19.92 3.28
CA GLU A 278 -23.70 18.71 3.54
C GLU A 278 -23.21 17.50 2.74
N ARG A 279 -22.53 17.73 1.60
CA ARG A 279 -21.89 16.68 0.78
C ARG A 279 -20.73 15.98 1.48
N ASN A 280 -20.17 16.58 2.54
CA ASN A 280 -19.07 16.00 3.29
C ASN A 280 -19.52 14.97 4.34
N ASP A 281 -20.81 14.96 4.72
CA ASP A 281 -21.34 14.15 5.81
C ASP A 281 -21.38 12.65 5.44
N ARG A 282 -20.63 11.83 6.18
CA ARG A 282 -20.61 10.35 6.06
C ARG A 282 -21.88 9.62 6.56
N GLY A 283 -22.92 10.35 6.95
CA GLY A 283 -24.20 9.82 7.44
C GLY A 283 -24.22 9.35 8.90
N PHE A 284 -23.13 9.52 9.67
CA PHE A 284 -23.09 9.07 11.08
C PHE A 284 -24.12 9.80 11.95
N SER A 285 -25.07 9.04 12.48
CA SER A 285 -26.09 9.50 13.46
C SER A 285 -25.58 9.51 14.90
N THR A 286 -24.54 8.72 15.21
CA THR A 286 -23.85 8.68 16.50
C THR A 286 -22.36 8.92 16.30
N LEU A 287 -21.78 9.88 17.02
CA LEU A 287 -20.35 10.19 16.95
C LEU A 287 -19.52 9.10 17.67
N PRO A 288 -18.33 8.74 17.15
CA PRO A 288 -17.42 7.81 17.82
C PRO A 288 -16.99 8.29 19.22
N GLU A 289 -16.99 7.37 20.19
CA GLU A 289 -16.68 7.67 21.59
C GLU A 289 -15.21 8.09 21.80
N SER A 290 -14.27 7.48 21.07
CA SER A 290 -12.84 7.80 21.06
C SER A 290 -12.60 9.27 20.68
N GLU A 291 -13.12 9.69 19.53
CA GLU A 291 -12.99 11.04 18.97
C GLU A 291 -13.66 12.10 19.86
N VAL A 292 -14.86 11.82 20.39
CA VAL A 292 -15.57 12.74 21.30
C VAL A 292 -14.83 12.91 22.63
N ASN A 293 -14.29 11.82 23.19
CA ASN A 293 -13.50 11.87 24.42
C ASN A 293 -12.19 12.67 24.22
N PHE A 294 -11.51 12.49 23.08
CA PHE A 294 -10.34 13.28 22.75
C PHE A 294 -10.68 14.77 22.56
N LEU A 295 -11.73 15.07 21.79
CA LEU A 295 -12.18 16.44 21.54
C LEU A 295 -12.52 17.17 22.84
N THR A 296 -13.19 16.50 23.78
CA THR A 296 -13.52 17.03 25.10
C THR A 296 -12.26 17.47 25.87
N LYS A 297 -11.16 16.69 25.80
CA LYS A 297 -9.88 17.07 26.42
C LYS A 297 -9.22 18.26 25.73
N LEU A 298 -9.26 18.31 24.40
CA LEU A 298 -8.70 19.44 23.63
C LEU A 298 -9.43 20.76 23.90
N VAL A 299 -10.74 20.70 24.17
CA VAL A 299 -11.58 21.87 24.50
C VAL A 299 -11.45 22.30 25.96
N ALA A 300 -11.14 21.37 26.88
CA ALA A 300 -10.83 21.70 28.27
C ALA A 300 -9.51 22.51 28.45
N LEU A 301 -8.66 22.55 27.41
CA LEU A 301 -7.39 23.26 27.39
C LEU A 301 -7.48 24.52 26.53
N LYS A 302 -6.68 25.56 26.85
CA LYS A 302 -6.59 26.77 26.03
C LYS A 302 -5.82 26.50 24.73
N PRO A 303 -6.21 27.09 23.57
CA PRO A 303 -5.44 27.00 22.33
C PRO A 303 -3.96 27.34 22.53
N GLY A 304 -3.07 26.52 21.97
CA GLY A 304 -1.63 26.75 22.06
C GLY A 304 -0.79 25.49 21.86
N LYS A 305 0.50 25.60 22.18
CA LYS A 305 1.49 24.52 22.01
C LYS A 305 1.08 23.19 22.67
N PRO A 306 0.53 23.13 23.90
CA PRO A 306 0.15 21.86 24.53
C PRO A 306 -0.93 21.11 23.73
N VAL A 307 -1.92 21.84 23.22
CA VAL A 307 -3.02 21.27 22.41
C VAL A 307 -2.49 20.82 21.04
N GLN A 308 -1.59 21.59 20.42
CA GLN A 308 -0.92 21.19 19.18
C GLN A 308 -0.07 19.92 19.35
N GLU A 309 0.64 19.79 20.48
CA GLU A 309 1.45 18.61 20.79
C GLU A 309 0.59 17.37 21.08
N MET A 310 -0.55 17.53 21.77
CA MET A 310 -1.55 16.46 21.91
C MET A 310 -2.09 16.00 20.56
N ILE A 311 -2.48 16.92 19.67
CA ILE A 311 -2.92 16.60 18.30
C ILE A 311 -1.80 15.86 17.56
N LYS A 312 -0.56 16.37 17.59
CA LYS A 312 0.60 15.74 16.92
C LYS A 312 0.87 14.32 17.40
N ASN A 313 0.80 14.07 18.70
CA ASN A 313 0.99 12.73 19.24
C ASN A 313 -0.11 11.77 18.76
N VAL A 314 -1.38 12.16 18.82
CA VAL A 314 -2.51 11.31 18.41
C VAL A 314 -2.52 11.02 16.92
N MET A 315 -2.24 12.02 16.07
CA MET A 315 -2.11 11.81 14.62
C MET A 315 -0.94 10.87 14.27
N LEU A 316 0.13 10.87 15.08
CA LEU A 316 1.23 9.89 14.99
C LEU A 316 0.93 8.52 15.63
N GLY A 317 -0.24 8.33 16.25
CA GLY A 317 -0.63 7.06 16.89
C GLY A 317 -0.16 6.89 18.34
N LYS A 318 0.29 7.98 18.96
CA LYS A 318 0.72 8.00 20.36
C LYS A 318 -0.41 8.54 21.24
N HIS A 319 -0.75 7.78 22.28
CA HIS A 319 -1.84 8.06 23.22
C HIS A 319 -3.26 8.00 22.60
N GLU A 320 -4.29 8.20 23.44
CA GLU A 320 -5.72 8.20 23.07
C GLU A 320 -6.19 6.91 22.32
N GLY A 321 -5.60 5.76 22.69
CA GLY A 321 -5.79 4.48 22.01
C GLY A 321 -4.73 4.29 20.93
N ALA A 322 -3.50 3.93 21.33
CA ALA A 322 -2.47 3.56 20.36
C ALA A 322 -2.88 2.30 19.58
N ASP A 323 -2.33 2.13 18.37
CA ASP A 323 -2.46 0.87 17.62
C ASP A 323 -1.75 -0.24 18.41
N TYR A 324 -2.50 -1.05 19.15
CA TYR A 324 -1.99 -2.26 19.78
C TYR A 324 -2.10 -3.41 18.80
N SER A 325 -0.99 -4.10 18.53
CA SER A 325 -1.03 -5.43 17.93
C SER A 325 -1.55 -6.44 18.97
N ASP A 326 -2.38 -7.39 18.53
CA ASP A 326 -2.96 -8.40 19.43
C ASP A 326 -1.90 -9.35 20.05
N ALA A 327 -0.65 -9.30 19.57
CA ALA A 327 0.50 -10.01 20.14
C ALA A 327 0.90 -9.54 21.55
N ASP A 328 0.55 -8.31 21.96
CA ASP A 328 0.97 -7.75 23.26
C ASP A 328 0.07 -8.17 24.44
N GLU A 329 -1.04 -8.90 24.20
CA GLU A 329 -2.00 -9.25 25.27
C GLU A 329 -1.48 -10.32 26.25
N GLU A 330 -0.68 -11.29 25.80
CA GLU A 330 -0.19 -12.38 26.68
C GLU A 330 0.94 -11.94 27.64
N ALA A 331 1.63 -10.84 27.36
CA ALA A 331 2.84 -10.47 28.09
C ALA A 331 2.64 -9.58 29.33
N ASN A 332 1.51 -8.85 29.44
CA ASN A 332 1.39 -7.71 30.36
C ASN A 332 0.11 -7.66 31.21
N ALA A 333 -0.20 -8.76 31.90
CA ALA A 333 -1.22 -8.81 32.95
C ALA A 333 -0.85 -8.02 34.24
N SER A 334 0.28 -7.31 34.27
CA SER A 334 0.80 -6.65 35.47
C SER A 334 1.41 -5.25 35.22
N SER A 335 0.64 -4.32 34.63
CA SER A 335 0.95 -2.90 34.77
C SER A 335 -0.30 -2.06 35.04
N THR A 336 -0.32 -1.41 36.22
CA THR A 336 -1.38 -0.50 36.66
C THR A 336 -1.46 0.72 35.74
N ARG A 337 -2.39 0.72 34.77
CA ARG A 337 -2.69 1.91 33.95
C ARG A 337 -3.57 2.88 34.74
N PRO A 338 -3.35 4.21 34.67
CA PRO A 338 -4.24 5.19 35.28
C PRO A 338 -5.61 5.15 34.58
N GLN A 339 -6.60 4.65 35.31
CA GLN A 339 -7.96 4.47 34.82
C GLN A 339 -8.64 5.84 34.67
N GLY A 340 -8.98 6.21 33.43
CA GLY A 340 -9.68 7.47 33.15
C GLY A 340 -11.03 7.54 33.87
N ILE A 341 -11.39 8.73 34.36
CA ILE A 341 -12.59 8.97 35.19
C ILE A 341 -13.85 8.97 34.29
N ALA A 342 -14.26 7.78 33.84
CA ALA A 342 -15.60 7.46 33.35
C ALA A 342 -15.72 5.93 33.16
N GLY A 343 -16.17 5.23 34.19
CA GLY A 343 -16.36 3.77 34.16
C GLY A 343 -17.58 3.33 33.33
N ARG A 344 -17.61 3.60 32.02
CA ARG A 344 -18.47 2.89 31.07
C ARG A 344 -17.60 1.91 30.28
N GLY A 345 -17.73 0.63 30.61
CA GLY A 345 -17.20 -0.43 29.74
C GLY A 345 -17.93 -0.40 28.40
N SER A 346 -17.21 -0.70 27.30
CA SER A 346 -17.79 -0.82 25.96
C SER A 346 -18.99 -1.76 26.00
N VAL A 347 -20.17 -1.24 25.65
CA VAL A 347 -21.45 -1.99 25.69
C VAL A 347 -21.46 -3.18 24.72
N THR A 348 -20.50 -3.22 23.79
CA THR A 348 -20.35 -4.28 22.77
C THR A 348 -19.22 -5.28 23.08
N GLY A 349 -18.47 -5.10 24.17
CA GLY A 349 -17.31 -5.93 24.53
C GLY A 349 -16.08 -5.76 23.62
N ARG A 350 -16.20 -5.08 22.47
CA ARG A 350 -15.06 -4.70 21.63
C ARG A 350 -14.35 -3.47 22.20
N LYS A 351 -13.02 -3.45 22.19
CA LYS A 351 -12.23 -2.25 22.46
C LYS A 351 -12.62 -1.16 21.44
N PRO A 352 -12.80 0.11 21.86
CA PRO A 352 -12.97 1.20 20.90
C PRO A 352 -11.70 1.33 20.05
N LEU A 353 -11.87 1.75 18.79
CA LEU A 353 -10.74 2.00 17.91
C LEU A 353 -9.90 3.19 18.41
N PRO A 354 -8.62 3.27 18.02
CA PRO A 354 -7.82 4.49 18.12
C PRO A 354 -8.56 5.70 17.57
N VAL A 355 -8.26 6.90 18.09
CA VAL A 355 -8.64 8.14 17.38
C VAL A 355 -7.99 8.14 16.00
N ARG A 356 -8.81 8.25 14.95
CA ARG A 356 -8.34 8.28 13.55
C ARG A 356 -8.41 9.69 12.96
N PRO A 357 -7.40 10.15 12.18
CA PRO A 357 -7.35 11.53 11.67
C PRO A 357 -8.60 12.00 10.91
N GLY A 358 -9.13 11.20 9.99
CA GLY A 358 -10.27 11.52 9.15
C GLY A 358 -11.59 11.45 9.92
N MET A 359 -11.81 10.41 10.73
CA MET A 359 -12.94 10.34 11.68
C MET A 359 -12.93 11.48 12.71
N PHE A 360 -11.74 11.90 13.16
CA PHE A 360 -11.60 13.02 14.09
C PHE A 360 -12.00 14.35 13.45
N LEU A 361 -11.52 14.64 12.24
CA LEU A 361 -11.95 15.84 11.49
C LEU A 361 -13.45 15.83 11.22
N GLU A 362 -14.02 14.69 10.81
CA GLU A 362 -15.48 14.50 10.63
C GLU A 362 -16.25 14.81 11.92
N THR A 363 -15.75 14.32 13.07
CA THR A 363 -16.33 14.57 14.39
C THR A 363 -16.27 16.06 14.77
N VAL A 364 -15.13 16.73 14.52
CA VAL A 364 -14.97 18.17 14.75
C VAL A 364 -15.96 18.97 13.89
N THR A 365 -16.09 18.62 12.61
CA THR A 365 -17.03 19.25 11.66
C THR A 365 -18.48 19.08 12.09
N LYS A 366 -18.90 17.87 12.49
CA LYS A 366 -20.27 17.62 12.98
C LYS A 366 -20.60 18.38 14.26
N VAL A 367 -19.67 18.45 15.22
CA VAL A 367 -19.85 19.25 16.45
C VAL A 367 -19.89 20.75 16.13
N LEU A 368 -19.06 21.23 15.21
CA LEU A 368 -19.07 22.62 14.75
C LEU A 368 -20.41 23.00 14.09
N GLY A 369 -20.95 22.16 13.20
CA GLY A 369 -22.28 22.32 12.62
C GLY A 369 -23.39 22.32 13.69
N GLY A 370 -23.29 21.46 14.70
CA GLY A 370 -24.21 21.43 15.85
C GLY A 370 -24.20 22.72 16.67
N ILE A 371 -23.03 23.35 16.84
CA ILE A 371 -22.89 24.66 17.51
C ILE A 371 -23.51 25.77 16.66
N TYR A 372 -23.22 25.81 15.35
CA TYR A 372 -23.78 26.82 14.45
C TYR A 372 -25.31 26.71 14.31
N ASN A 373 -25.87 25.51 14.40
CA ASN A 373 -27.31 25.26 14.45
C ASN A 373 -27.95 25.54 15.84
N GLY A 374 -27.16 25.99 16.83
CA GLY A 374 -27.65 26.37 18.16
C GLY A 374 -27.93 25.20 19.12
N ASN A 375 -27.58 23.97 18.76
CA ASN A 375 -27.90 22.77 19.54
C ASN A 375 -26.89 22.45 20.67
N VAL A 376 -25.75 23.16 20.73
CA VAL A 376 -24.67 22.87 21.68
C VAL A 376 -24.17 24.17 22.32
N SER A 377 -24.12 24.21 23.65
CA SER A 377 -23.63 25.32 24.45
C SER A 377 -22.42 24.88 25.30
N GLY A 378 -21.39 25.72 25.37
CA GLY A 378 -20.20 25.50 26.21
C GLY A 378 -18.86 25.40 25.48
N ILE A 379 -18.87 25.27 24.14
CA ILE A 379 -17.68 25.23 23.29
C ILE A 379 -17.72 26.41 22.31
N THR A 380 -16.63 27.16 22.17
CA THR A 380 -16.56 28.22 21.16
C THR A 380 -16.26 27.64 19.78
N ALA A 381 -17.06 28.00 18.77
CA ALA A 381 -16.84 27.59 17.37
C ALA A 381 -15.41 27.87 16.89
N GLN A 382 -14.88 29.04 17.25
CA GLN A 382 -13.49 29.46 16.99
C GLN A 382 -12.43 28.48 17.52
N HIS A 383 -12.67 27.80 18.65
CA HIS A 383 -11.75 26.80 19.19
C HIS A 383 -11.74 25.54 18.34
N LEU A 384 -12.90 25.09 17.87
CA LEU A 384 -13.02 23.93 16.99
C LEU A 384 -12.45 24.21 15.60
N GLU A 385 -12.69 25.39 15.05
CA GLU A 385 -12.07 25.84 13.79
C GLU A 385 -10.54 25.87 13.91
N TRP A 386 -10.02 26.35 15.04
CA TRP A 386 -8.58 26.32 15.34
C TRP A 386 -8.06 24.88 15.45
N VAL A 387 -8.77 23.98 16.15
CA VAL A 387 -8.40 22.55 16.25
C VAL A 387 -8.40 21.89 14.87
N HIS A 388 -9.41 22.14 14.03
CA HIS A 388 -9.48 21.63 12.67
C HIS A 388 -8.28 22.09 11.82
N GLN A 389 -8.03 23.42 11.77
CA GLN A 389 -6.90 23.98 11.02
C GLN A 389 -5.54 23.48 11.53
N LYS A 390 -5.37 23.33 12.85
CA LYS A 390 -4.13 22.81 13.44
C LYS A 390 -3.92 21.33 13.18
N THR A 391 -4.99 20.56 13.10
CA THR A 391 -4.93 19.15 12.71
C THR A 391 -4.45 19.00 11.26
N LEU A 392 -4.98 19.80 10.33
CA LEU A 392 -4.48 19.83 8.94
C LEU A 392 -3.00 20.24 8.85
N GLN A 393 -2.58 21.25 9.64
CA GLN A 393 -1.17 21.64 9.71
C GLN A 393 -0.27 20.49 10.22
N VAL A 394 -0.70 19.79 11.28
CA VAL A 394 0.02 18.64 11.82
C VAL A 394 0.09 17.49 10.81
N LEU A 395 -1.00 17.22 10.09
CA LEU A 395 -1.02 16.17 9.06
C LEU A 395 -0.10 16.51 7.88
N GLN A 396 0.02 17.79 7.50
CA GLN A 396 1.00 18.25 6.52
C GLN A 396 2.45 18.01 6.97
N GLU A 397 2.76 18.14 8.28
CA GLU A 397 4.08 17.80 8.87
C GLU A 397 4.34 16.28 9.01
N ILE A 398 3.30 15.44 8.85
CA ILE A 398 3.41 13.96 8.94
C ILE A 398 3.50 13.36 7.53
N ALA A 399 2.76 13.93 6.58
CA ALA A 399 2.68 13.48 5.19
C ALA A 399 4.00 13.68 4.43
N PHE A 400 4.74 14.76 4.72
CA PHE A 400 5.95 15.21 4.03
C PHE A 400 6.89 15.90 5.03
#